data_AF-A0AAD9KBQ8-F1
#
_entry.id   AF-A0AAD9KBQ8-F1
#
_cell.length_a   1.000
_cell.length_b   1.000
_cell.length_c   1.000
_cell.angle_alpha   90.00
_cell.angle_beta   90.00
_cell.angle_gamma   90.00
#
_symmetry.space_group_name_H-M   'P 1'
#
loop_
_entity.id
_entity.type
_entity.pdbx_description
1 polymer ?
#
loop_
_entity_poly.entity_id
_entity_poly.type
_entity_poly.pdbx_seq_one_letter_code
_entity_poly.pdbx_strand_id
1 'polypeptide(L)'
;MKDLIVVFNDVAKKYNVTYFLHAGSLIGSYRHHGMIPWDDDVDISVYEYHKSRLKAAFSNLPNTYKFVVTNYRWKLVYRYMPPIREGIVWSYPFLDILFFGLSSQSVYDYETPLIPCGLRYNICDVFPLVERPFWDLWLPAPRRADIIINASYANIDDLCVSLSYSHATEKRIARRFTVPCDTLREYYPFVERTSINETMKVEQLKFKNSVVHTIVVKN
;
A
#
# COMPACT_ATOMS: atom_id res chain seq x y z
N MET A 1 -1.06 -3.13 13.32
CA MET A 1 -1.26 -2.93 11.86
C MET A 1 -0.68 -4.08 11.06
N LYS A 2 0.60 -4.41 11.26
CA LYS A 2 1.29 -5.56 10.63
C LYS A 2 0.50 -6.87 10.62
N ASP A 3 -0.12 -7.26 11.73
CA ASP A 3 -0.88 -8.52 11.76
C ASP A 3 -2.07 -8.56 10.77
N LEU A 4 -2.66 -7.40 10.44
CA LEU A 4 -3.76 -7.33 9.47
C LEU A 4 -3.27 -7.67 8.06
N ILE A 5 -2.12 -7.13 7.63
CA ILE A 5 -1.56 -7.44 6.31
C ILE A 5 -0.99 -8.86 6.25
N VAL A 6 -0.44 -9.38 7.36
CA VAL A 6 0.00 -10.79 7.45
C VAL A 6 -1.19 -11.72 7.23
N VAL A 7 -2.26 -11.54 8.01
CA VAL A 7 -3.46 -12.38 7.88
C VAL A 7 -4.12 -12.24 6.51
N PHE A 8 -4.13 -11.03 5.95
CA PHE A 8 -4.63 -10.83 4.59
C PHE A 8 -3.76 -11.58 3.56
N ASN A 9 -2.43 -11.47 3.64
CA ASN A 9 -1.50 -12.14 2.72
C ASN A 9 -1.68 -13.66 2.76
N ASP A 10 -1.83 -14.25 3.95
CA ASP A 10 -2.07 -15.69 4.11
C ASP A 10 -3.38 -16.12 3.47
N VAL A 11 -4.45 -15.34 3.67
CA VAL A 11 -5.74 -15.55 3.01
C VAL A 11 -5.59 -15.43 1.49
N ALA A 12 -4.90 -14.41 1.01
CA ALA A 12 -4.74 -14.18 -0.41
C ALA A 12 -3.99 -15.32 -1.09
N LYS A 13 -2.91 -15.82 -0.48
CA LYS A 13 -2.15 -16.98 -0.95
C LYS A 13 -3.01 -18.25 -0.95
N LYS A 14 -3.70 -18.54 0.16
CA LYS A 14 -4.53 -19.75 0.30
C LYS A 14 -5.67 -19.82 -0.71
N TYR A 15 -6.26 -18.67 -1.04
CA TYR A 15 -7.39 -18.58 -1.97
C TYR A 15 -6.99 -18.06 -3.35
N ASN A 16 -5.70 -17.98 -3.67
CA ASN A 16 -5.20 -17.50 -4.96
C ASN A 16 -5.81 -16.14 -5.38
N VAL A 17 -5.86 -15.19 -4.45
CA VAL A 17 -6.36 -13.84 -4.68
C VAL A 17 -5.18 -12.95 -5.06
N THR A 18 -5.18 -12.48 -6.30
CA THR A 18 -4.24 -11.46 -6.77
C THR A 18 -4.53 -10.11 -6.12
N TYR A 19 -3.50 -9.54 -5.50
CA TYR A 19 -3.50 -8.19 -4.95
C TYR A 19 -2.09 -7.60 -5.06
N PHE A 20 -1.95 -6.30 -4.81
CA PHE A 20 -0.65 -5.66 -4.64
C PHE A 20 -0.74 -4.46 -3.68
N LEU A 21 0.41 -4.06 -3.12
CA LEU A 21 0.55 -2.84 -2.30
C LEU A 21 0.11 -1.61 -3.09
N HIS A 22 -0.70 -0.76 -2.48
CA HIS A 22 -1.28 0.41 -3.14
C HIS A 22 -1.00 1.70 -2.37
N ALA A 23 -1.26 2.86 -3.00
CA ALA A 23 -1.25 4.19 -2.37
C ALA A 23 -0.04 4.44 -1.44
N GLY A 24 -0.28 4.88 -0.20
CA GLY A 24 0.76 5.19 0.79
C GLY A 24 1.65 3.98 1.13
N SER A 25 1.07 2.77 1.12
CA SER A 25 1.81 1.54 1.38
C SER A 25 2.78 1.16 0.25
N LEU A 26 2.42 1.42 -1.01
CA LEU A 26 3.34 1.24 -2.14
C LEU A 26 4.51 2.23 -2.08
N ILE A 27 4.22 3.49 -1.76
CA ILE A 27 5.26 4.51 -1.52
C ILE A 27 6.16 4.08 -0.37
N GLY A 28 5.59 3.60 0.72
CA GLY A 28 6.34 3.10 1.87
C GLY A 28 7.30 1.97 1.47
N SER A 29 6.78 0.94 0.80
CA SER A 29 7.61 -0.17 0.31
C SER A 29 8.73 0.31 -0.61
N TYR A 30 8.44 1.28 -1.48
CA TYR A 30 9.42 1.86 -2.37
C TYR A 30 10.46 2.72 -1.62
N ARG A 31 10.06 3.62 -0.73
CA ARG A 31 10.94 4.63 -0.15
C ARG A 31 11.57 4.24 1.18
N HIS A 32 10.95 3.33 1.92
CA HIS A 32 11.31 2.99 3.30
C HIS A 32 11.43 1.48 3.55
N HIS A 33 11.17 0.63 2.55
CA HIS A 33 11.04 -0.83 2.71
C HIS A 33 10.06 -1.21 3.84
N GLY A 34 9.00 -0.43 4.04
CA GLY A 34 8.05 -0.55 5.14
C GLY A 34 6.96 0.51 5.02
N MET A 35 6.22 0.82 6.07
CA MET A 35 5.31 1.98 6.02
C MET A 35 6.10 3.30 5.90
N ILE A 36 5.46 4.32 5.32
CA ILE A 36 5.92 5.69 5.49
C ILE A 36 5.88 6.00 7.00
N PRO A 37 6.93 6.58 7.61
CA PRO A 37 7.03 6.69 9.07
C PRO A 37 5.92 7.51 9.76
N TRP A 38 5.21 8.36 9.02
CA TRP A 38 4.11 9.20 9.50
C TRP A 38 2.75 8.84 8.89
N ASP A 39 2.67 7.69 8.22
CA ASP A 39 1.42 7.14 7.69
C ASP A 39 0.76 6.25 8.75
N ASP A 40 -0.57 6.15 8.73
CA ASP A 40 -1.35 5.55 9.82
C ASP A 40 -2.26 4.40 9.41
N ASP A 41 -2.20 3.93 8.16
CA ASP A 41 -2.89 2.73 7.68
C ASP A 41 -2.11 1.93 6.62
N VAL A 42 -2.69 0.83 6.14
CA VAL A 42 -2.13 0.01 5.07
C VAL A 42 -3.14 -0.16 3.96
N ASP A 43 -2.72 0.14 2.73
CA ASP A 43 -3.53 0.07 1.51
C ASP A 43 -3.06 -1.07 0.61
N ILE A 44 -4.02 -1.84 0.13
CA ILE A 44 -3.80 -2.83 -0.94
C ILE A 44 -4.90 -2.70 -1.99
N SER A 45 -4.59 -3.12 -3.23
CA SER A 45 -5.58 -3.21 -4.29
C SER A 45 -5.73 -4.67 -4.73
N VAL A 46 -6.97 -5.16 -4.74
CA VAL A 46 -7.34 -6.55 -5.07
C VAL A 46 -8.01 -6.60 -6.43
N TYR A 47 -7.71 -7.64 -7.23
CA TYR A 47 -8.40 -7.81 -8.50
C TYR A 47 -9.89 -8.04 -8.27
N GLU A 48 -10.75 -7.17 -8.81
CA GLU A 48 -12.18 -7.18 -8.51
C GLU A 48 -12.87 -8.50 -8.85
N TYR A 49 -12.37 -9.23 -9.85
CA TYR A 49 -12.85 -10.56 -10.22
C TYR A 49 -12.79 -11.55 -9.04
N HIS A 50 -11.88 -11.31 -8.09
CA HIS A 50 -11.72 -12.13 -6.88
C HIS A 50 -12.63 -11.72 -5.72
N LYS A 51 -13.50 -10.71 -5.85
CA LYS A 51 -14.39 -10.24 -4.76
C LYS A 51 -15.23 -11.37 -4.13
N SER A 52 -15.82 -12.23 -4.94
CA SER A 52 -16.63 -13.36 -4.45
C SER A 52 -15.79 -14.37 -3.67
N ARG A 53 -14.61 -14.70 -4.20
CA ARG A 53 -13.66 -15.61 -3.56
C ARG A 53 -13.12 -15.03 -2.26
N LEU A 54 -12.80 -13.74 -2.23
CA LEU A 54 -12.32 -13.04 -1.04
C LEU A 54 -13.39 -13.02 0.06
N LYS A 55 -14.67 -12.77 -0.29
CA LYS A 55 -15.79 -12.88 0.67
C LYS A 55 -15.88 -14.28 1.29
N ALA A 56 -15.81 -15.33 0.46
CA ALA A 56 -15.85 -16.70 0.94
C ALA A 56 -14.63 -17.05 1.82
N ALA A 57 -13.46 -16.52 1.46
CA ALA A 57 -12.24 -16.69 2.24
C ALA A 57 -12.37 -16.05 3.62
N PHE A 58 -12.98 -14.87 3.70
CA PHE A 58 -13.18 -14.16 4.96
C PHE A 58 -14.12 -14.86 5.95
N SER A 59 -15.00 -15.75 5.48
CA SER A 59 -15.79 -16.62 6.37
C SER A 59 -14.91 -17.57 7.21
N ASN A 60 -13.65 -17.77 6.85
CA ASN A 60 -12.69 -18.63 7.54
C ASN A 60 -11.61 -17.83 8.30
N LEU A 61 -11.79 -16.51 8.49
CA LEU A 61 -10.86 -15.72 9.28
C LEU A 61 -10.86 -16.17 10.75
N PRO A 62 -9.70 -16.11 11.43
CA PRO A 62 -9.66 -16.25 12.88
C PRO A 62 -10.64 -15.25 13.52
N ASN A 63 -11.31 -15.68 14.60
CA ASN A 63 -12.35 -14.87 15.26
C ASN A 63 -11.84 -13.51 15.76
N THR A 64 -10.52 -13.34 15.92
CA THR A 64 -9.85 -12.06 16.22
C THR A 64 -10.10 -10.97 15.18
N TYR A 65 -10.39 -11.33 13.93
CA TYR A 65 -10.54 -10.40 12.81
C TYR A 65 -11.99 -10.37 12.29
N LYS A 66 -12.34 -9.26 11.68
CA LYS A 66 -13.58 -9.11 10.91
C LYS A 66 -13.31 -8.28 9.66
N PHE A 67 -14.02 -8.58 8.58
CA PHE A 67 -14.03 -7.74 7.40
C PHE A 67 -15.29 -6.86 7.42
N VAL A 68 -15.16 -5.65 6.88
CA VAL A 68 -16.25 -4.69 6.73
C VAL A 68 -16.36 -4.36 5.25
N VAL A 69 -17.52 -4.65 4.68
CA VAL A 69 -17.83 -4.32 3.28
C VAL A 69 -18.47 -2.93 3.28
N THR A 70 -17.88 -2.01 2.53
CA THR A 70 -18.51 -0.73 2.19
C THR A 70 -18.69 -0.64 0.68
N ASN A 71 -19.30 0.46 0.22
CA ASN A 71 -19.53 0.68 -1.20
C ASN A 71 -18.24 0.82 -2.02
N TYR A 72 -17.17 1.35 -1.43
CA TYR A 72 -15.95 1.72 -2.17
C TYR A 72 -14.72 0.92 -1.73
N ARG A 73 -14.42 0.95 -0.43
CA ARG A 73 -13.25 0.27 0.14
C ARG A 73 -13.69 -0.73 1.18
N TRP A 74 -13.20 -1.96 1.11
CA TRP A 74 -13.43 -2.90 2.21
C TRP A 74 -12.35 -2.70 3.26
N LYS A 75 -12.66 -3.06 4.51
CA LYS A 75 -11.72 -2.92 5.61
C LYS A 75 -11.50 -4.26 6.28
N LEU A 76 -10.26 -4.62 6.55
CA LEU A 76 -9.93 -5.70 7.48
C LEU A 76 -9.55 -5.08 8.82
N VAL A 77 -10.25 -5.46 9.89
CA VAL A 77 -10.12 -4.85 11.21
C VAL A 77 -10.09 -5.89 12.32
N TYR A 78 -9.70 -5.47 13.52
CA TYR A 78 -9.84 -6.29 14.73
C TYR A 78 -11.31 -6.35 15.17
N ARG A 79 -11.82 -7.56 15.40
CA ARG A 79 -13.23 -7.80 15.71
C ARG A 79 -13.70 -7.04 16.94
N TYR A 80 -12.90 -7.09 18.00
CA TYR A 80 -13.23 -6.61 19.34
C TYR A 80 -12.87 -5.15 19.60
N MET A 81 -12.35 -4.43 18.60
CA MET A 81 -12.12 -3.00 18.72
C MET A 81 -13.42 -2.22 18.48
N PRO A 82 -13.67 -1.14 19.26
CA PRO A 82 -14.84 -0.30 19.07
C PRO A 82 -14.75 0.46 17.75
N PRO A 83 -15.90 0.86 17.15
CA PRO A 83 -15.88 1.71 15.97
C PRO A 83 -15.20 3.05 16.25
N ILE A 84 -14.61 3.65 15.22
CA ILE A 84 -13.80 4.88 15.34
C ILE A 84 -14.63 6.05 15.89
N ARG A 85 -15.87 6.18 15.41
CA ARG A 85 -16.84 7.19 15.86
C ARG A 85 -18.25 6.82 15.42
N GLU A 86 -19.24 7.55 15.93
CA GLU A 86 -20.64 7.42 15.52
C GLU A 86 -20.79 7.57 14.00
N GLY A 87 -21.61 6.71 13.38
CA GLY A 87 -21.82 6.65 11.94
C GLY A 87 -20.77 5.87 11.15
N ILE A 88 -19.68 5.42 11.79
CA ILE A 88 -18.65 4.57 11.19
C ILE A 88 -18.77 3.16 11.78
N VAL A 89 -18.74 2.13 10.93
CA VAL A 89 -18.94 0.72 11.35
C VAL A 89 -17.65 -0.09 11.47
N TRP A 90 -16.49 0.54 11.22
CA TRP A 90 -15.17 -0.07 11.37
C TRP A 90 -14.36 0.59 12.49
N SER A 91 -13.36 -0.14 12.97
CA SER A 91 -12.44 0.24 14.04
C SER A 91 -11.07 0.62 13.49
N TYR A 92 -10.31 1.43 14.24
CA TYR A 92 -8.90 1.67 14.01
C TYR A 92 -8.04 0.80 14.94
N PRO A 93 -6.89 0.27 14.49
CA PRO A 93 -6.35 0.31 13.14
C PRO A 93 -7.06 -0.65 12.18
N PHE A 94 -6.98 -0.33 10.88
CA PHE A 94 -7.52 -1.14 9.79
C PHE A 94 -6.53 -1.29 8.63
N LEU A 95 -6.83 -2.22 7.73
CA LEU A 95 -6.22 -2.35 6.41
C LEU A 95 -7.30 -2.04 5.37
N ASP A 96 -7.03 -1.09 4.49
CA ASP A 96 -7.88 -0.69 3.38
C ASP A 96 -7.67 -1.63 2.19
N ILE A 97 -8.78 -2.22 1.73
CA ILE A 97 -8.84 -3.13 0.60
C ILE A 97 -9.58 -2.40 -0.52
N LEU A 98 -8.80 -1.87 -1.46
CA LEU A 98 -9.26 -1.28 -2.70
C LEU A 98 -9.39 -2.36 -3.77
N PHE A 99 -9.95 -1.98 -4.92
CA PHE A 99 -10.16 -2.90 -6.03
C PHE A 99 -9.70 -2.30 -7.34
N PHE A 100 -9.06 -3.14 -8.15
CA PHE A 100 -8.73 -2.81 -9.52
C PHE A 100 -9.44 -3.73 -10.52
N GLY A 101 -9.72 -3.20 -11.71
CA GLY A 101 -10.21 -3.91 -12.87
C GLY A 101 -9.12 -4.08 -13.91
N LEU A 102 -9.33 -4.98 -14.87
CA LEU A 102 -8.40 -5.25 -15.97
C LEU A 102 -9.11 -5.14 -17.32
N SER A 103 -8.43 -4.54 -18.29
CA SER A 103 -8.70 -4.72 -19.72
C SER A 103 -7.48 -5.32 -20.41
N SER A 104 -7.54 -5.50 -21.73
CA SER A 104 -6.43 -6.05 -22.52
C SER A 104 -5.13 -5.24 -22.43
N GLN A 105 -5.20 -3.95 -22.10
CA GLN A 105 -4.03 -3.05 -22.08
C GLN A 105 -3.87 -2.25 -20.78
N SER A 106 -4.82 -2.35 -19.85
CA SER A 106 -4.82 -1.44 -18.71
C SER A 106 -5.31 -2.07 -17.42
N VAL A 107 -4.80 -1.52 -16.32
CA VAL A 107 -5.31 -1.69 -14.97
C VAL A 107 -6.09 -0.44 -14.60
N TYR A 108 -7.32 -0.61 -14.13
CA TYR A 108 -8.19 0.49 -13.69
C TYR A 108 -8.32 0.42 -12.19
N ASP A 109 -7.90 1.47 -11.51
CA ASP A 109 -8.16 1.63 -10.10
C ASP A 109 -9.49 2.34 -9.90
N TYR A 110 -10.39 1.71 -9.14
CA TYR A 110 -11.71 2.24 -8.84
C TYR A 110 -11.72 3.17 -7.62
N GLU A 111 -10.64 3.93 -7.38
CA GLU A 111 -10.63 5.04 -6.41
C GLU A 111 -11.75 6.06 -6.72
N THR A 112 -12.94 5.81 -6.19
CA THR A 112 -14.14 6.63 -6.32
C THR A 112 -14.34 7.39 -5.01
N PRO A 113 -14.82 8.65 -4.97
CA PRO A 113 -15.22 9.61 -6.01
C PRO A 113 -14.23 10.79 -6.16
N LEU A 114 -12.97 10.62 -5.76
CA LEU A 114 -11.98 11.71 -5.72
C LEU A 114 -11.38 12.02 -7.11
N ILE A 115 -11.43 11.07 -8.04
CA ILE A 115 -10.90 11.21 -9.40
C ILE A 115 -12.01 10.76 -10.38
N PRO A 116 -12.62 11.68 -11.16
CA PRO A 116 -13.79 11.41 -12.00
C PRO A 116 -13.64 10.29 -13.07
N CYS A 117 -12.45 9.69 -13.22
CA CYS A 117 -12.19 8.57 -14.12
C CYS A 117 -11.39 7.41 -13.49
N GLY A 118 -11.12 7.44 -12.17
CA GLY A 118 -10.14 6.56 -11.53
C GLY A 118 -8.72 6.76 -12.06
N LEU A 119 -7.76 5.97 -11.57
CA LEU A 119 -6.40 5.93 -12.12
C LEU A 119 -6.30 4.79 -13.14
N ARG A 120 -5.60 5.03 -14.25
CA ARG A 120 -5.41 4.06 -15.32
C ARG A 120 -3.93 3.86 -15.57
N TYR A 121 -3.48 2.63 -15.45
CA TYR A 121 -2.08 2.25 -15.65
C TYR A 121 -1.95 1.30 -16.84
N ASN A 122 -0.79 1.31 -17.51
CA ASN A 122 -0.48 0.30 -18.52
C ASN A 122 -0.33 -1.06 -17.83
N ILE A 123 -0.93 -2.11 -18.41
CA ILE A 123 -0.85 -3.46 -17.85
C ILE A 123 0.60 -3.95 -17.71
N CYS A 124 1.50 -3.53 -18.61
CA CYS A 124 2.92 -3.90 -18.58
C CYS A 124 3.71 -3.22 -17.46
N ASP A 125 3.22 -2.08 -16.95
CA ASP A 125 3.84 -1.38 -15.81
C ASP A 125 3.39 -2.01 -14.48
N VAL A 126 2.23 -2.68 -14.46
CA VAL A 126 1.72 -3.37 -13.27
C VAL A 126 2.16 -4.84 -13.22
N PHE A 127 2.00 -5.60 -14.30
CA PHE A 127 2.19 -7.05 -14.32
C PHE A 127 3.42 -7.51 -15.12
N PRO A 128 4.05 -8.67 -14.82
CA PRO A 128 3.76 -9.47 -13.65
C PRO A 128 4.15 -8.70 -12.39
N LEU A 129 3.43 -8.98 -11.30
CA LEU A 129 3.77 -8.40 -10.01
C LEU A 129 5.17 -8.85 -9.60
N VAL A 130 5.83 -8.00 -8.84
CA VAL A 130 7.12 -8.29 -8.21
C VAL A 130 6.97 -8.23 -6.70
N GLU A 131 7.79 -8.98 -5.98
CA GLU A 131 7.82 -8.89 -4.53
C GLU A 131 8.70 -7.71 -4.11
N ARG A 132 8.21 -6.88 -3.19
CA ARG A 132 8.97 -5.78 -2.58
C ARG A 132 8.93 -5.87 -1.06
N PRO A 133 9.97 -5.38 -0.36
CA PRO A 133 9.98 -5.38 1.09
C PRO A 133 8.94 -4.42 1.65
N PHE A 134 8.26 -4.86 2.71
CA PHE A 134 7.37 -4.04 3.52
C PHE A 134 7.47 -4.53 4.97
N TRP A 135 8.34 -3.86 5.73
CA TRP A 135 8.91 -4.35 6.98
C TRP A 135 9.74 -5.62 6.75
N ASP A 136 9.44 -6.69 7.48
CA ASP A 136 10.02 -8.02 7.36
C ASP A 136 9.21 -8.93 6.42
N LEU A 137 8.20 -8.38 5.73
CA LEU A 137 7.41 -9.10 4.73
C LEU A 137 7.92 -8.79 3.32
N TRP A 138 7.78 -9.78 2.45
CA TRP A 138 7.80 -9.59 1.00
C TRP A 138 6.36 -9.68 0.52
N LEU A 139 5.89 -8.60 -0.11
CA LEU A 139 4.52 -8.47 -0.57
C LEU A 139 4.49 -8.13 -2.07
N PRO A 140 3.43 -8.54 -2.79
CA PRO A 140 3.27 -8.20 -4.18
C PRO A 140 3.15 -6.68 -4.39
N ALA A 141 3.85 -6.17 -5.38
CA ALA A 141 3.83 -4.78 -5.82
C ALA A 141 3.82 -4.73 -7.36
N PRO A 142 3.37 -3.61 -7.97
CA PRO A 142 3.48 -3.41 -9.41
C PRO A 142 4.92 -3.56 -9.91
N ARG A 143 5.09 -4.12 -11.13
CA ARG A 143 6.40 -4.29 -11.79
C ARG A 143 7.23 -3.01 -11.75
N ARG A 144 6.59 -1.89 -12.14
CA ARG A 144 7.18 -0.55 -12.21
C ARG A 144 6.57 0.35 -11.14
N ALA A 145 6.86 0.05 -9.88
CA ALA A 145 6.36 0.82 -8.74
C ALA A 145 6.65 2.33 -8.89
N ASP A 146 7.81 2.70 -9.41
CA ASP A 146 8.20 4.08 -9.72
C ASP A 146 7.20 4.79 -10.65
N ILE A 147 6.78 4.12 -11.75
CA ILE A 147 5.83 4.66 -12.71
C ILE A 147 4.44 4.80 -12.07
N ILE A 148 3.97 3.75 -11.38
CA ILE A 148 2.64 3.75 -10.76
C ILE A 148 2.53 4.82 -9.67
N ILE A 149 3.56 4.96 -8.84
CA ILE A 149 3.62 5.97 -7.81
C ILE A 149 3.65 7.36 -8.44
N ASN A 150 4.53 7.64 -9.40
CA ASN A 150 4.64 8.98 -10.01
C ASN A 150 3.39 9.41 -10.79
N ALA A 151 2.63 8.45 -11.36
CA ALA A 151 1.35 8.74 -11.98
C ALA A 151 0.30 9.25 -10.97
N SER A 152 0.45 8.88 -9.70
CA SER A 152 -0.52 9.17 -8.63
C SER A 152 -0.04 10.28 -7.68
N TYR A 153 1.28 10.40 -7.50
CA TYR A 153 1.95 11.27 -6.54
C TYR A 153 3.20 11.88 -7.18
N ALA A 154 3.08 13.08 -7.75
CA ALA A 154 4.20 13.75 -8.39
C ALA A 154 5.36 14.02 -7.39
N ASN A 155 6.60 13.91 -7.88
CA ASN A 155 7.84 14.21 -7.17
C ASN A 155 8.07 13.36 -5.91
N ILE A 156 7.77 12.07 -5.96
CA ILE A 156 7.89 11.19 -4.79
C ILE A 156 9.34 10.95 -4.36
N ASP A 157 10.33 11.09 -5.24
CA ASP A 157 11.73 10.93 -4.83
C ASP A 157 12.22 12.17 -4.06
N ASP A 158 11.66 13.34 -4.35
CA ASP A 158 12.12 14.62 -3.80
C ASP A 158 11.28 15.11 -2.61
N LEU A 159 9.96 14.86 -2.63
CA LEU A 159 9.02 15.48 -1.71
C LEU A 159 8.35 14.46 -0.79
N CYS A 160 8.44 14.76 0.50
CA CYS A 160 7.81 14.02 1.58
C CYS A 160 6.61 14.81 2.08
N VAL A 161 5.47 14.13 2.14
CA VAL A 161 4.18 14.78 2.32
C VAL A 161 3.48 14.16 3.52
N SER A 162 2.99 15.01 4.43
CA SER A 162 2.15 14.57 5.55
C SER A 162 0.81 14.03 5.07
N LEU A 163 0.17 13.26 5.94
CA LEU A 163 -1.22 12.83 5.80
C LEU A 163 -2.14 14.02 5.51
N SER A 164 -3.11 13.82 4.61
CA SER A 164 -4.25 14.72 4.37
C SER A 164 -5.52 14.23 5.06
N TYR A 165 -5.49 12.99 5.58
CA TYR A 165 -6.57 12.31 6.23
C TYR A 165 -6.01 11.50 7.41
N SER A 166 -6.66 11.58 8.56
CA SER A 166 -6.33 10.75 9.72
C SER A 166 -7.30 9.57 9.74
N HIS A 167 -6.77 8.38 9.49
CA HIS A 167 -7.54 7.14 9.54
C HIS A 167 -7.90 6.78 10.98
N ALA A 168 -7.05 7.14 11.94
CA ALA A 168 -7.34 7.00 13.38
C ALA A 168 -8.60 7.73 13.84
N THR A 169 -9.00 8.81 13.15
CA THR A 169 -10.19 9.61 13.51
C THR A 169 -11.26 9.64 12.42
N GLU A 170 -11.00 9.03 11.25
CA GLU A 170 -11.82 9.13 10.04
C GLU A 170 -12.20 10.59 9.71
N LYS A 171 -11.19 11.47 9.67
CA LYS A 171 -11.33 12.91 9.41
C LYS A 171 -10.20 13.44 8.52
N ARG A 172 -10.53 14.43 7.69
CA ARG A 172 -9.53 15.22 6.95
C ARG A 172 -8.67 16.02 7.94
N ILE A 173 -7.37 16.07 7.67
CA ILE A 173 -6.43 16.91 8.41
C ILE A 173 -6.44 18.29 7.76
N ALA A 174 -6.67 19.33 8.57
CA ALA A 174 -6.88 20.70 8.08
C ALA A 174 -5.65 21.27 7.34
N ARG A 175 -4.45 20.86 7.75
CA ARG A 175 -3.20 21.35 7.18
C ARG A 175 -2.33 20.18 6.72
N ARG A 176 -1.93 20.25 5.46
CA ARG A 176 -0.94 19.36 4.85
C ARG A 176 0.41 20.04 4.82
N PHE A 177 1.47 19.29 5.09
CA PHE A 177 2.84 19.75 5.03
C PHE A 177 3.57 18.99 3.93
N THR A 178 4.41 19.70 3.19
CA THR A 178 5.30 19.12 2.19
C THR A 178 6.70 19.66 2.48
N VAL A 179 7.67 18.76 2.57
CA VAL A 179 9.08 19.09 2.81
C VAL A 179 9.95 18.29 1.84
N PRO A 180 11.17 18.75 1.52
CA PRO A 180 12.14 17.91 0.82
C PRO A 180 12.44 16.66 1.66
N CYS A 181 12.39 15.47 1.06
CA CYS A 181 12.60 14.22 1.78
C CYS A 181 13.96 14.15 2.47
N ASP A 182 14.98 14.80 1.91
CA ASP A 182 16.33 14.86 2.49
C ASP A 182 16.34 15.47 3.90
N THR A 183 15.43 16.41 4.20
CA THR A 183 15.31 17.00 5.55
C THR A 183 14.88 15.99 6.61
N LEU A 184 14.36 14.83 6.21
CA LEU A 184 13.85 13.79 7.09
C LEU A 184 14.82 12.60 7.27
N ARG A 185 15.93 12.55 6.52
CA ARG A 185 16.92 11.44 6.57
C ARG A 185 17.63 11.31 7.92
N GLU A 186 17.67 12.38 8.71
CA GLU A 186 18.21 12.36 10.08
C GLU A 186 17.30 11.63 11.07
N TYR A 187 16.01 11.50 10.74
CA TYR A 187 14.98 10.98 11.63
C TYR A 187 14.49 9.60 11.20
N TYR A 188 14.49 9.31 9.90
CA TYR A 188 13.92 8.09 9.35
C TYR A 188 14.84 7.43 8.32
N PRO A 189 14.76 6.10 8.16
CA PRO A 189 15.49 5.40 7.12
C PRO A 189 14.89 5.66 5.74
N PHE A 190 15.74 5.80 4.73
CA PHE A 190 15.35 5.98 3.32
C PHE A 190 16.10 5.02 2.42
N VAL A 191 15.45 4.61 1.35
CA VAL A 191 16.03 3.80 0.30
C VAL A 191 16.89 4.67 -0.62
N GLU A 192 18.13 4.29 -0.78
CA GLU A 192 19.02 4.81 -1.82
C GLU A 192 19.22 3.75 -2.90
N ARG A 193 19.21 4.20 -4.15
CA ARG A 193 19.25 3.32 -5.32
C ARG A 193 20.50 3.55 -6.14
N THR A 194 21.13 2.46 -6.56
CA THR A 194 22.25 2.51 -7.52
C THR A 194 22.03 1.47 -8.59
N SER A 195 22.07 1.87 -9.86
CA SER A 195 21.95 0.95 -10.98
C SER A 195 23.18 0.05 -11.05
N ILE A 196 22.96 -1.26 -11.17
CA ILE A 196 24.03 -2.24 -11.46
C ILE A 196 24.20 -2.32 -12.98
N ASN A 197 23.08 -2.45 -13.70
CA ASN A 197 22.99 -2.46 -15.15
C ASN A 197 21.58 -1.97 -15.57
N GLU A 198 21.25 -2.06 -16.86
CA GLU A 198 19.97 -1.60 -17.41
C GLU A 198 18.74 -2.28 -16.78
N THR A 199 18.91 -3.47 -16.20
CA THR A 199 17.81 -4.34 -15.73
C THR A 199 17.79 -4.55 -14.21
N MET A 200 18.82 -4.10 -13.47
CA MET A 200 18.93 -4.36 -12.03
C MET A 200 19.43 -3.14 -11.26
N LYS A 201 18.85 -2.94 -10.07
CA LYS A 201 19.21 -1.89 -9.12
C LYS A 201 19.54 -2.52 -7.76
N VAL A 202 20.56 -1.97 -7.09
CA VAL A 202 20.74 -2.15 -5.65
C VAL A 202 19.86 -1.12 -4.95
N GLU A 203 19.05 -1.58 -4.00
CA GLU A 203 18.34 -0.72 -3.06
C GLU A 203 18.95 -0.91 -1.67
N GLN A 204 19.46 0.17 -1.09
CA GLN A 204 20.00 0.18 0.26
C GLN A 204 19.08 0.99 1.15
N LEU A 205 18.48 0.36 2.16
CA LEU A 205 17.81 1.12 3.21
C LEU A 205 18.88 1.69 4.13
N LYS A 206 19.03 3.01 4.17
CA LYS A 206 20.01 3.70 4.99
C LYS A 206 19.35 4.51 6.09
N PHE A 207 19.98 4.52 7.26
CA PHE A 207 19.66 5.42 8.35
C PHE A 207 20.93 6.12 8.79
N LYS A 208 20.99 7.45 8.59
CA LYS A 208 22.22 8.23 8.77
C LYS A 208 23.36 7.59 7.96
N ASN A 209 24.50 7.36 8.60
CA ASN A 209 25.69 6.77 7.97
C ASN A 209 25.68 5.22 7.94
N SER A 210 24.59 4.58 8.35
CA SER A 210 24.49 3.12 8.43
C SER A 210 23.57 2.55 7.37
N VAL A 211 24.00 1.48 6.71
CA VAL A 211 23.14 0.65 5.87
C VAL A 211 22.39 -0.32 6.79
N VAL A 212 21.07 -0.19 6.86
CA VAL A 212 20.19 -1.08 7.63
C VAL A 212 20.14 -2.45 6.96
N HIS A 213 19.89 -2.47 5.65
CA HIS A 213 19.98 -3.67 4.82
C HIS A 213 20.07 -3.30 3.33
N THR A 214 20.43 -4.28 2.51
CA THR A 214 20.57 -4.14 1.06
C THR A 214 19.77 -5.23 0.35
N ILE A 215 19.08 -4.88 -0.71
CA ILE A 215 18.43 -5.82 -1.64
C ILE A 215 18.81 -5.51 -3.08
N VAL A 216 18.63 -6.48 -3.96
CA VAL A 216 18.75 -6.30 -5.41
C VAL A 216 17.38 -6.51 -6.02
N VAL A 217 16.91 -5.53 -6.78
CA VAL A 217 15.63 -5.56 -7.48
C VAL A 217 15.84 -5.48 -8.98
N LYS A 218 14.93 -6.09 -9.75
CA LYS A 218 14.87 -5.90 -11.19
C LYS A 218 14.14 -4.60 -11.52
N ASN A 219 14.59 -3.91 -12.57
CA ASN A 219 13.88 -2.80 -13.19
C ASN A 219 12.57 -3.26 -13.85
#